data_AF-A0A9E3YZ22-F1
#
_entry.id   AF-A0A9E3YZ22-F1
#
_cell.length_a   1.000
_cell.length_b   1.000
_cell.length_c   1.000
_cell.angle_alpha   90.00
_cell.angle_beta   90.00
_cell.angle_gamma   90.00
#
_symmetry.space_group_name_H-M   'P 1'
#
loop_
_entity.id
_entity.type
_entity.pdbx_description
1 polymer ?
#
loop_
_entity_poly.entity_id
_entity_poly.type
_entity_poly.pdbx_seq_one_letter_code
_entity_poly.pdbx_strand_id
1 'polypeptide(L)'
;VPAREKNLAGLPPAFIAVGSVDLFVNEDIEYAQRLINAGVPTELLVIPGGYHGFQHGSPETILAQRFNDAIDASITRAFNPPQPPPQVEGYSLDTPIALLLLNPQARAILLKYMPDVINGPVAQLAGGISLKKLSIMAPENFSEEKLQLIDSELAGLH
;
A
#
# COMPACT_ATOMS: atom_id res chain seq x y z
N VAL A 1 5.23 -24.29 -23.77
CA VAL A 1 5.39 -24.04 -22.31
C VAL A 1 6.02 -22.67 -22.15
N PRO A 2 5.38 -21.70 -21.47
CA PRO A 2 5.88 -20.34 -21.31
C PRO A 2 7.33 -20.27 -20.78
N ALA A 3 7.69 -21.17 -19.87
CA ALA A 3 9.06 -21.29 -19.36
C ALA A 3 10.12 -21.57 -20.44
N ARG A 4 9.75 -22.05 -21.63
CA ARG A 4 10.68 -22.31 -22.75
C ARG A 4 10.73 -21.18 -23.77
N GLU A 5 9.92 -20.14 -23.60
CA GLU A 5 9.86 -19.02 -24.53
C GLU A 5 11.10 -18.15 -24.40
N LYS A 6 11.74 -17.80 -25.53
CA LYS A 6 13.01 -17.07 -25.51
C LYS A 6 12.81 -15.58 -25.22
N ASN A 7 11.67 -15.04 -25.60
CA ASN A 7 11.32 -13.64 -25.35
C ASN A 7 10.12 -13.53 -24.43
N LEU A 8 10.35 -12.99 -23.22
CA LEU A 8 9.32 -12.79 -22.21
C LEU A 8 8.87 -11.33 -22.10
N ALA A 9 9.38 -10.44 -22.96
CA ALA A 9 9.04 -9.02 -22.91
C ALA A 9 7.55 -8.80 -23.22
N GLY A 10 6.92 -7.87 -22.49
CA GLY A 10 5.52 -7.50 -22.68
C GLY A 10 4.51 -8.48 -22.07
N LEU A 11 4.97 -9.50 -21.34
CA LEU A 11 4.07 -10.32 -20.54
C LEU A 11 3.47 -9.52 -19.37
N PRO A 12 2.28 -9.90 -18.86
CA PRO A 12 1.68 -9.29 -17.69
C PRO A 12 2.54 -9.45 -16.43
N PRO A 13 2.33 -8.61 -15.39
CA PRO A 13 2.93 -8.82 -14.09
C PRO A 13 2.71 -10.24 -13.57
N ALA A 14 3.72 -10.81 -12.93
CA ALA A 14 3.72 -12.19 -12.47
C ALA A 14 3.95 -12.30 -10.97
N PHE A 15 3.19 -13.17 -10.31
CA PHE A 15 3.46 -13.66 -8.96
C PHE A 15 3.76 -15.16 -9.05
N ILE A 16 4.91 -15.57 -8.52
CA ILE A 16 5.37 -16.96 -8.51
C ILE A 16 5.65 -17.34 -7.06
N ALA A 17 5.07 -18.44 -6.58
CA ALA A 17 5.30 -18.96 -5.24
C ALA A 17 5.60 -20.45 -5.28
N VAL A 18 6.65 -20.87 -4.57
CA VAL A 18 7.13 -22.25 -4.54
C VAL A 18 7.71 -22.62 -3.17
N GLY A 19 7.70 -23.90 -2.82
CA GLY A 19 8.37 -24.41 -1.63
C GLY A 19 9.86 -24.68 -1.88
N SER A 20 10.72 -24.47 -0.88
CA SER A 20 12.18 -24.67 -1.04
C SER A 20 12.61 -26.13 -1.18
N VAL A 21 11.71 -27.08 -0.91
CA VAL A 21 11.92 -28.53 -1.04
C VAL A 21 11.13 -29.09 -2.24
N ASP A 22 10.42 -28.22 -2.98
CA ASP A 22 9.78 -28.59 -4.23
C ASP A 22 10.82 -28.89 -5.32
N LEU A 23 10.56 -29.91 -6.14
CA LEU A 23 11.42 -30.29 -7.26
C LEU A 23 11.51 -29.19 -8.33
N PHE A 24 10.50 -28.31 -8.40
CA PHE A 24 10.43 -27.23 -9.39
C PHE A 24 11.08 -25.92 -8.92
N VAL A 25 11.56 -25.84 -7.67
CA VAL A 25 12.05 -24.57 -7.08
C VAL A 25 13.09 -23.85 -7.94
N ASN A 26 14.03 -24.58 -8.52
CA ASN A 26 15.07 -23.97 -9.35
C ASN A 26 14.52 -23.50 -10.70
N GLU A 27 13.57 -24.22 -11.29
CA GLU A 27 12.91 -23.81 -12.55
C GLU A 27 12.07 -22.54 -12.33
N ASP A 28 11.34 -22.46 -11.22
CA ASP A 28 10.53 -21.30 -10.85
C ASP A 28 11.39 -20.06 -10.59
N ILE A 29 12.52 -20.23 -9.87
CA ILE A 29 13.51 -19.16 -9.64
C ILE A 29 14.09 -18.69 -10.98
N GLU A 30 14.48 -19.62 -11.86
CA GLU A 30 15.05 -19.28 -13.18
C GLU A 30 14.03 -18.51 -14.03
N TYR A 31 12.78 -18.96 -14.05
CA TYR A 31 11.73 -18.31 -14.83
C TYR A 31 11.42 -16.91 -14.30
N ALA A 32 11.31 -16.75 -12.98
CA ALA A 32 11.15 -15.44 -12.35
C ALA A 32 12.31 -14.49 -12.70
N GLN A 33 13.55 -14.98 -12.65
CA GLN A 33 14.72 -14.18 -13.02
C GLN A 33 14.67 -13.74 -14.49
N ARG A 34 14.23 -14.62 -15.39
CA ARG A 34 14.08 -14.29 -16.82
C ARG A 34 12.98 -13.26 -17.07
N LEU A 35 11.86 -13.33 -16.35
CA LEU A 35 10.80 -12.33 -16.40
C LEU A 35 11.33 -10.95 -15.95
N ILE A 36 12.04 -10.91 -14.82
CA ILE A 36 12.66 -9.68 -14.30
C ILE A 36 13.64 -9.09 -15.31
N ASN A 37 14.52 -9.92 -15.89
CA ASN A 37 15.49 -9.48 -16.89
C ASN A 37 14.81 -8.95 -18.18
N ALA A 38 13.61 -9.43 -18.50
CA ALA A 38 12.80 -8.95 -19.62
C ALA A 38 11.98 -7.70 -19.27
N GLY A 39 12.12 -7.13 -18.06
CA GLY A 39 11.41 -5.94 -17.60
C GLY A 39 9.96 -6.20 -17.16
N VAL A 40 9.57 -7.46 -16.94
CA VAL A 40 8.24 -7.81 -16.44
C VAL A 40 8.20 -7.62 -14.92
N PRO A 41 7.26 -6.84 -14.36
CA PRO A 41 7.08 -6.74 -12.91
C PRO A 41 6.79 -8.13 -12.32
N THR A 42 7.70 -8.63 -11.48
CA THR A 42 7.65 -10.01 -11.01
C THR A 42 7.92 -10.08 -9.51
N GLU A 43 7.07 -10.80 -8.80
CA GLU A 43 7.24 -11.16 -7.39
C GLU A 43 7.49 -12.67 -7.28
N LEU A 44 8.52 -13.04 -6.53
CA LEU A 44 8.89 -14.43 -6.28
C LEU A 44 8.90 -14.69 -4.77
N LEU A 45 8.15 -15.70 -4.33
CA LEU A 45 8.11 -16.18 -2.96
C LEU A 45 8.61 -17.62 -2.87
N VAL A 46 9.71 -17.84 -2.16
CA VAL A 46 10.19 -19.18 -1.82
C VAL A 46 9.91 -19.45 -0.34
N ILE A 47 9.03 -20.41 -0.05
CA ILE A 47 8.67 -20.81 1.31
C ILE A 47 9.65 -21.87 1.83
N PRO A 48 10.44 -21.58 2.88
CA PRO A 48 11.36 -22.56 3.44
C PRO A 48 10.63 -23.82 3.94
N GLY A 49 11.13 -24.99 3.56
CA GLY A 49 10.61 -26.29 4.01
C GLY A 49 9.35 -26.78 3.30
N GLY A 50 8.74 -25.98 2.41
CA GLY A 50 7.58 -26.41 1.62
C GLY A 50 7.98 -27.46 0.58
N TYR A 51 7.31 -28.61 0.57
CA TYR A 51 7.39 -29.63 -0.48
C TYR A 51 6.29 -29.39 -1.52
N HIS A 52 6.26 -30.17 -2.61
CA HIS A 52 5.24 -29.98 -3.64
C HIS A 52 3.79 -30.17 -3.12
N GLY A 53 2.94 -29.15 -3.30
CA GLY A 53 1.53 -29.22 -2.93
C GLY A 53 1.25 -29.17 -1.41
N PHE A 54 2.23 -28.77 -0.60
CA PHE A 54 2.11 -28.68 0.86
C PHE A 54 0.91 -27.86 1.36
N GLN A 55 0.48 -26.85 0.61
CA GLN A 55 -0.68 -26.02 0.92
C GLN A 55 -2.01 -26.80 0.92
N HIS A 56 -2.08 -27.92 0.18
CA HIS A 56 -3.23 -28.81 0.15
C HIS A 56 -3.05 -30.03 1.05
N GLY A 57 -1.82 -30.55 1.13
CA GLY A 57 -1.50 -31.73 1.94
C GLY A 57 -1.38 -31.46 3.44
N SER A 58 -1.12 -30.21 3.84
CA SER A 58 -0.93 -29.79 5.24
C SER A 58 -1.41 -28.34 5.46
N PRO A 59 -2.70 -28.04 5.15
CA PRO A 59 -3.25 -26.69 5.15
C PRO A 59 -3.22 -25.99 6.51
N GLU A 60 -3.21 -26.75 7.60
CA GLU A 60 -3.14 -26.26 8.98
C GLU A 60 -1.77 -25.69 9.38
N THR A 61 -0.74 -25.92 8.56
CA THR A 61 0.62 -25.46 8.87
C THR A 61 0.78 -23.96 8.62
N ILE A 62 1.67 -23.33 9.40
CA ILE A 62 2.04 -21.91 9.22
C ILE A 62 2.61 -21.67 7.81
N LEU A 63 3.31 -22.66 7.25
CA LEU A 63 3.88 -22.60 5.90
C LEU A 63 2.76 -22.47 4.86
N ALA A 64 1.76 -23.36 4.94
CA ALA A 64 0.61 -23.37 4.02
C ALA A 64 -0.20 -22.08 4.12
N GLN A 65 -0.46 -21.60 5.35
CA GLN A 65 -1.16 -20.34 5.58
C GLN A 65 -0.41 -19.17 4.94
N ARG A 66 0.90 -19.03 5.20
CA ARG A 66 1.73 -17.98 4.59
C ARG A 66 1.73 -18.03 3.07
N PHE A 67 1.73 -19.23 2.48
CA PHE A 67 1.68 -19.41 1.03
C PHE A 67 0.34 -18.93 0.45
N ASN A 68 -0.77 -19.34 1.06
CA ASN A 68 -2.12 -18.96 0.61
C ASN A 68 -2.39 -17.46 0.82
N ASP A 69 -2.00 -16.91 1.98
CA ASP A 69 -2.11 -15.47 2.27
C ASP A 69 -1.39 -14.64 1.21
N ALA A 70 -0.21 -15.10 0.76
CA ALA A 70 0.55 -14.42 -0.28
C ALA A 70 -0.13 -14.47 -1.65
N ILE A 71 -0.74 -15.62 -2.00
CA ILE A 71 -1.55 -15.75 -3.22
C ILE A 71 -2.74 -14.77 -3.16
N ASP A 72 -3.50 -14.77 -2.08
CA ASP A 72 -4.67 -13.91 -1.92
C ASP A 72 -4.29 -12.43 -1.98
N ALA A 73 -3.19 -12.06 -1.33
CA ALA A 73 -2.65 -10.71 -1.39
C ALA A 73 -2.21 -10.33 -2.80
N SER A 74 -1.60 -11.25 -3.56
CA SER A 74 -1.18 -11.00 -4.95
C SER A 74 -2.37 -10.74 -5.88
N ILE A 75 -3.44 -11.54 -5.75
CA ILE A 75 -4.69 -11.38 -6.51
C ILE A 75 -5.33 -10.04 -6.15
N THR A 76 -5.40 -9.73 -4.85
CA THR A 76 -5.93 -8.46 -4.38
C THR A 76 -5.18 -7.28 -5.00
N ARG A 77 -3.84 -7.31 -5.02
CA ARG A 77 -3.03 -6.26 -5.66
C ARG A 77 -3.26 -6.19 -7.17
N ALA A 78 -3.44 -7.32 -7.84
CA ALA A 78 -3.65 -7.36 -9.29
C ALA A 78 -4.97 -6.71 -9.72
N PHE A 79 -6.03 -6.87 -8.91
CA PHE A 79 -7.36 -6.32 -9.22
C PHE A 79 -7.68 -5.00 -8.50
N ASN A 80 -7.00 -4.72 -7.40
CA ASN A 80 -7.05 -3.45 -6.68
C ASN A 80 -5.62 -2.90 -6.58
N PRO A 81 -5.03 -2.43 -7.69
CA PRO A 81 -3.71 -1.84 -7.64
C PRO A 81 -3.71 -0.69 -6.63
N PRO A 82 -2.69 -0.61 -5.75
CA PRO A 82 -2.59 0.50 -4.81
C PRO A 82 -2.65 1.79 -5.61
N GLN A 83 -3.68 2.60 -5.32
CA GLN A 83 -3.80 3.90 -5.95
C GLN A 83 -2.54 4.69 -5.58
N PRO A 84 -1.87 5.34 -6.54
CA PRO A 84 -0.84 6.30 -6.18
C PRO A 84 -1.43 7.27 -5.15
N PRO A 85 -0.67 7.68 -4.12
CA PRO A 85 -1.16 8.67 -3.18
C PRO A 85 -1.72 9.85 -4.00
N PRO A 86 -2.96 10.29 -3.72
CA PRO A 86 -3.60 11.34 -4.49
C PRO A 86 -2.65 12.52 -4.68
N GLN A 87 -2.38 12.85 -5.95
CA GLN A 87 -1.63 14.06 -6.29
C GLN A 87 -2.56 15.22 -6.02
N VAL A 88 -2.29 15.96 -4.96
CA VAL A 88 -3.03 17.19 -4.65
C VAL A 88 -2.25 18.32 -5.30
N GLU A 89 -2.87 19.07 -6.22
CA GLU A 89 -2.25 20.23 -6.90
C GLU A 89 -1.90 21.39 -5.93
N GLY A 90 -2.36 21.29 -4.68
CA GLY A 90 -2.03 22.13 -3.55
C GLY A 90 -2.84 21.71 -2.33
N TYR A 91 -2.31 21.91 -1.13
CA TYR A 91 -3.01 21.53 0.10
C TYR A 91 -3.99 22.62 0.55
N SER A 92 -5.16 22.22 1.05
CA SER A 92 -6.19 23.13 1.58
C SER A 92 -7.03 22.46 2.67
N LEU A 93 -7.92 23.22 3.32
CA LEU A 93 -8.88 22.66 4.29
C LEU A 93 -9.86 21.63 3.71
N ASP A 94 -10.02 21.59 2.38
CA ASP A 94 -10.84 20.61 1.67
C ASP A 94 -10.06 19.31 1.38
N THR A 95 -8.74 19.29 1.59
CA THR A 95 -7.91 18.09 1.43
C THR A 95 -8.19 17.08 2.56
N PRO A 96 -8.38 15.79 2.25
CA PRO A 96 -8.49 14.75 3.26
C PRO A 96 -7.34 14.76 4.28
N ILE A 97 -7.68 14.63 5.56
CA ILE A 97 -6.69 14.69 6.66
C ILE A 97 -5.60 13.63 6.48
N ALA A 98 -5.94 12.42 6.02
CA ALA A 98 -4.92 11.40 5.76
C ALA A 98 -3.85 11.87 4.76
N LEU A 99 -4.24 12.62 3.72
CA LEU A 99 -3.29 13.11 2.71
C LEU A 99 -2.41 14.23 3.25
N LEU A 100 -2.97 15.12 4.08
CA LEU A 100 -2.20 16.14 4.78
C LEU A 100 -1.17 15.50 5.74
N LEU A 101 -1.53 14.40 6.40
CA LEU A 101 -0.63 13.70 7.32
C LEU A 101 0.49 12.90 6.63
N LEU A 102 0.31 12.55 5.35
CA LEU A 102 1.36 11.91 4.54
C LEU A 102 2.47 12.90 4.13
N ASN A 103 2.17 14.20 4.05
CA ASN A 103 3.16 15.24 3.77
C ASN A 103 3.78 15.75 5.09
N PRO A 104 5.10 15.63 5.30
CA PRO A 104 5.75 16.07 6.53
C PRO A 104 5.55 17.56 6.86
N GLN A 105 5.51 18.43 5.85
CA GLN A 105 5.34 19.88 6.02
C GLN A 105 3.89 20.21 6.38
N ALA A 106 2.92 19.63 5.67
CA ALA A 106 1.51 19.82 6.00
C ALA A 106 1.19 19.26 7.40
N ARG A 107 1.72 18.09 7.75
CA ARG A 107 1.61 17.53 9.11
C ARG A 107 2.18 18.47 10.18
N ALA A 108 3.31 19.12 9.93
CA ALA A 108 3.89 20.08 10.87
C ALA A 108 2.99 21.30 11.10
N ILE A 109 2.35 21.82 10.05
CA ILE A 109 1.36 22.90 10.15
C ILE A 109 0.18 22.46 11.03
N LEU A 110 -0.36 21.27 10.79
CA LEU A 110 -1.48 20.76 11.58
C LEU A 110 -1.11 20.54 13.05
N LEU A 111 0.10 20.04 13.34
CA LEU A 111 0.58 19.87 14.71
C LEU A 111 0.82 21.20 15.42
N LYS A 112 1.22 22.26 14.70
CA LYS A 112 1.42 23.62 15.24
C LYS A 112 0.11 24.23 15.74
N TYR A 113 -0.99 24.03 15.01
CA TYR A 113 -2.26 24.69 15.31
C TYR A 113 -3.28 23.80 16.04
N MET A 114 -3.21 22.48 15.86
CA MET A 114 -4.21 21.51 16.32
C MET A 114 -3.59 20.19 16.84
N PRO A 115 -2.63 20.24 17.79
CA PRO A 115 -1.95 19.03 18.26
C PRO A 115 -2.90 18.01 18.89
N ASP A 116 -3.93 18.47 19.60
CA ASP A 116 -4.90 17.59 20.27
C ASP A 116 -5.80 16.84 19.29
N VAL A 117 -6.15 17.49 18.17
CA VAL A 117 -6.94 16.86 17.11
C VAL A 117 -6.12 15.80 16.40
N ILE A 118 -4.86 16.11 16.07
CA ILE A 118 -3.97 15.21 15.31
C ILE A 118 -3.48 14.02 16.14
N ASN A 119 -3.17 14.23 17.43
CA ASN A 119 -2.73 13.14 18.30
C ASN A 119 -3.89 12.40 18.97
N GLY A 120 -5.11 12.96 18.88
CA GLY A 120 -6.31 12.40 19.48
C GLY A 120 -6.96 11.28 18.66
N PRO A 121 -7.94 10.58 19.25
CA PRO A 121 -8.68 9.50 18.59
C PRO A 121 -9.46 9.98 17.35
N VAL A 122 -9.78 11.28 17.29
CA VAL A 122 -10.51 11.88 16.17
C VAL A 122 -9.70 11.81 14.86
N ALA A 123 -8.40 12.15 14.87
CA ALA A 123 -7.58 12.03 13.65
C ALA A 123 -7.41 10.59 13.17
N GLN A 124 -7.37 9.61 14.09
CA GLN A 124 -7.26 8.20 13.74
C GLN A 124 -8.50 7.69 12.99
N LEU A 125 -9.67 8.25 13.26
CA LEU A 125 -10.94 7.87 12.64
C LEU A 125 -11.35 8.78 11.47
N ALA A 126 -10.79 9.99 11.38
CA ALA A 126 -11.13 11.02 10.40
C ALA A 126 -10.27 10.99 9.12
N GLY A 127 -9.46 9.96 8.88
CA GLY A 127 -8.53 9.92 7.75
C GLY A 127 -9.17 10.15 6.38
N GLY A 128 -10.43 9.72 6.19
CA GLY A 128 -11.17 9.88 4.94
C GLY A 128 -11.92 11.21 4.74
N ILE A 129 -11.91 12.13 5.71
CA ILE A 129 -12.62 13.42 5.64
C ILE A 129 -11.66 14.60 5.69
N SER A 130 -12.11 15.77 5.21
CA SER A 130 -11.32 17.00 5.20
C SER A 130 -11.42 17.75 6.54
N LEU A 131 -10.44 18.64 6.82
CA LEU A 131 -10.45 19.49 8.02
C LEU A 131 -11.70 20.36 8.11
N LYS A 132 -12.17 20.89 6.98
CA LYS A 132 -13.41 21.68 6.89
C LYS A 132 -14.65 20.86 7.24
N LYS A 133 -14.70 19.59 6.85
CA LYS A 133 -15.81 18.71 7.22
C LYS A 133 -15.74 18.33 8.69
N LEU A 134 -14.52 18.12 9.22
CA LEU A 134 -14.31 17.82 10.63
C LEU A 134 -14.66 19.01 11.53
N SER A 135 -14.38 20.25 11.11
CA SER A 135 -14.75 21.45 11.87
C SER A 135 -16.25 21.66 12.00
N ILE A 136 -17.03 21.18 11.02
CA ILE A 136 -18.49 21.17 11.09
C ILE A 136 -19.00 20.09 12.07
N MET A 137 -18.32 18.95 12.13
CA MET A 137 -18.73 17.80 12.96
C MET A 137 -18.33 17.94 14.44
N ALA A 138 -17.23 18.64 14.73
CA ALA A 138 -16.71 18.82 16.08
C ALA A 138 -16.30 20.28 16.34
N PRO A 139 -17.22 21.25 16.23
CA PRO A 139 -16.91 22.68 16.23
C PRO A 139 -16.16 23.16 17.48
N GLU A 140 -16.36 22.48 18.62
CA GLU A 140 -15.67 22.72 19.89
C GLU A 140 -14.13 22.78 19.77
N ASN A 141 -13.56 22.07 18.79
CA ASN A 141 -12.12 21.92 18.59
C ASN A 141 -11.54 22.88 17.53
N PHE A 142 -12.38 23.71 16.88
CA PHE A 142 -11.99 24.52 15.73
C PHE A 142 -12.44 25.97 15.89
N SER A 143 -11.49 26.91 15.82
CA SER A 143 -11.80 28.34 15.67
C SER A 143 -11.58 28.79 14.23
N GLU A 144 -12.42 29.70 13.73
CA GLU A 144 -12.32 30.24 12.36
C GLU A 144 -10.95 30.86 12.09
N GLU A 145 -10.39 31.59 13.05
CA GLU A 145 -9.05 32.19 12.95
C GLU A 145 -7.96 31.14 12.72
N LYS A 146 -8.00 30.00 13.44
CA LYS A 146 -7.03 28.93 13.28
C LYS A 146 -7.17 28.24 11.92
N LEU A 147 -8.40 28.03 11.47
CA LEU A 147 -8.68 27.43 10.16
C LEU A 147 -8.14 28.31 9.02
N GLN A 148 -8.32 29.63 9.09
CA GLN A 148 -7.79 30.55 8.08
C GLN A 148 -6.25 30.56 8.04
N LEU A 149 -5.59 30.51 9.20
CA LEU A 149 -4.13 30.42 9.26
C LEU A 149 -3.62 29.10 8.68
N ILE A 150 -4.28 27.98 8.99
CA ILE A 150 -3.93 26.68 8.44
C ILE A 150 -4.10 26.67 6.91
N ASP A 151 -5.22 27.17 6.39
CA ASP A 151 -5.48 27.20 4.94
C ASP A 151 -4.43 28.03 4.18
N SER A 152 -4.04 29.18 4.74
CA SER A 152 -2.99 30.04 4.19
C SER A 152 -1.62 29.36 4.16
N GLU A 153 -1.20 28.70 5.26
CA GLU A 153 0.08 27.98 5.29
C GLU A 153 0.06 26.74 4.40
N LEU A 154 -1.07 26.01 4.32
CA LEU A 154 -1.22 24.87 3.42
C LEU A 154 -1.18 25.28 1.94
N ALA A 155 -1.79 26.40 1.57
CA ALA A 155 -1.75 26.92 0.21
C ALA A 155 -0.33 27.30 -0.25
N GLY A 156 0.60 27.56 0.68
CA GLY A 156 2.02 27.78 0.38
C GLY A 156 2.82 26.51 0.11
N LEU A 157 2.23 25.33 0.33
CA LEU A 157 2.81 24.03 0.03
C LEU A 157 2.31 23.56 -1.36
N HIS A 158 3.05 23.91 -2.41
CA HIS A 158 2.88 23.35 -3.75
C HIS A 158 3.55 21.98 -3.88
#